data_AF-A0A397V7S0-F1
#
_entry.id   AF-A0A397V7S0-F1
#
_cell.length_a   1.000
_cell.length_b   1.000
_cell.length_c   1.000
_cell.angle_alpha   90.00
_cell.angle_beta   90.00
_cell.angle_gamma   90.00
#
_symmetry.space_group_name_H-M   'P 1'
#
loop_
_entity.id
_entity.type
_entity.pdbx_description
1 polymer ?
#
loop_
_entity_poly.entity_id
_entity_poly.type
_entity_poly.pdbx_seq_one_letter_code
_entity_poly.pdbx_strand_id
1 'polypeptide(L)'
;MDLRHLPIAYSTAHPPHPGLCDSCGHSLVDENGMVFVCGHGYHNNCYNGKCKYCEEFYKKGIFKNVQKFLTRIKKEADTLTEEDLDDDDDDEENVEEEAEKVEEVDISSKL
;
A
#
# COMPACT_ATOMS: atom_id res chain seq x y z
N MET A 1 -13.31 19.00 -12.16
CA MET A 1 -13.28 17.62 -11.61
C MET A 1 -14.24 17.57 -10.44
N ASP A 2 -15.17 16.62 -10.44
CA ASP A 2 -16.09 16.39 -9.32
C ASP A 2 -15.33 15.64 -8.22
N LEU A 3 -15.02 16.35 -7.13
CA LEU A 3 -14.21 15.92 -5.97
C LEU A 3 -14.88 14.83 -5.10
N ARG A 4 -16.05 14.30 -5.51
CA ARG A 4 -16.77 13.26 -4.78
C ARG A 4 -16.31 11.83 -5.09
N HIS A 5 -15.30 11.67 -5.94
CA HIS A 5 -14.62 10.40 -6.11
C HIS A 5 -13.48 10.34 -5.10
N LEU A 6 -13.60 9.43 -4.11
CA LEU A 6 -12.48 9.02 -3.28
C LEU A 6 -11.27 8.78 -4.20
N PRO A 7 -10.05 9.22 -3.85
CA PRO A 7 -8.89 9.08 -4.72
C PRO A 7 -8.79 7.63 -5.17
N ILE A 8 -9.03 7.42 -6.45
CA ILE A 8 -9.02 6.10 -7.07
C ILE A 8 -7.54 5.76 -7.23
N ALA A 9 -6.97 5.23 -6.15
CA ALA A 9 -5.72 4.46 -6.06
C ALA A 9 -4.40 5.08 -6.51
N TYR A 10 -4.36 6.37 -6.78
CA TYR A 10 -3.10 7.11 -6.90
C TYR A 10 -2.53 7.56 -5.54
N SER A 11 -3.19 7.23 -4.43
CA SER A 11 -2.78 7.66 -3.08
C SER A 11 -1.97 6.63 -2.31
N THR A 12 -1.67 5.46 -2.88
CA THR A 12 -0.76 4.50 -2.24
C THR A 12 0.67 4.79 -2.70
N ALA A 13 1.68 4.58 -1.84
CA ALA A 13 3.09 4.67 -2.25
C ALA A 13 3.46 3.67 -3.37
N HIS A 14 2.64 2.65 -3.59
CA HIS A 14 2.78 1.63 -4.62
C HIS A 14 1.90 1.90 -5.85
N PRO A 15 2.38 2.64 -6.87
CA PRO A 15 1.59 2.91 -8.06
C PRO A 15 1.27 1.60 -8.81
N PRO A 16 0.08 1.49 -9.43
CA PRO A 16 -0.24 0.35 -10.28
C PRO A 16 0.73 0.19 -11.45
N HIS A 17 1.06 -1.06 -11.80
CA HIS A 17 1.93 -1.39 -12.94
C HIS A 17 1.11 -1.83 -14.15
N PRO A 18 0.93 -0.97 -15.19
CA PRO A 18 0.06 -1.28 -16.31
C PRO A 18 0.50 -2.55 -17.04
N GLY A 19 -0.40 -3.53 -17.14
CA GLY A 19 -0.17 -4.79 -17.85
C GLY A 19 0.64 -5.83 -17.07
N LEU A 20 1.09 -5.52 -15.86
CA LEU A 20 1.80 -6.45 -14.97
C LEU A 20 1.00 -6.76 -13.72
N CYS A 21 1.23 -7.95 -13.17
CA CYS A 21 0.66 -8.34 -11.89
C CYS A 21 1.40 -7.65 -10.76
N ASP A 22 0.67 -6.88 -9.97
CA ASP A 22 1.16 -6.15 -8.79
C ASP A 22 1.54 -7.08 -7.62
N SER A 23 1.41 -8.40 -7.76
CA SER A 23 1.92 -9.37 -6.79
C SER A 23 3.22 -10.05 -7.22
N CYS A 24 3.37 -10.44 -8.49
CA CYS A 24 4.51 -11.24 -8.96
C CYS A 24 5.34 -10.56 -10.06
N GLY A 25 4.90 -9.40 -10.56
CA GLY A 25 5.58 -8.63 -11.61
C GLY A 25 5.46 -9.20 -13.03
N HIS A 26 4.81 -10.35 -13.22
CA HIS A 26 4.65 -10.96 -14.54
C HIS A 26 3.46 -10.39 -15.33
N SER A 27 3.52 -10.53 -16.66
CA SER A 27 2.48 -10.11 -17.61
C SER A 27 1.08 -10.63 -17.22
N LEU A 28 0.09 -9.74 -17.21
CA LEU A 28 -1.32 -10.11 -17.01
C LEU A 28 -1.97 -10.71 -18.27
N VAL A 29 -1.36 -10.52 -19.44
CA VAL A 29 -1.93 -10.88 -20.75
C VAL A 29 -2.01 -12.40 -20.93
N ASP A 30 -1.07 -13.13 -20.35
CA ASP A 30 -0.87 -14.56 -20.62
C ASP A 30 -1.70 -15.47 -19.69
N GLU A 31 -2.19 -14.95 -18.56
CA GLU A 31 -2.73 -15.76 -17.45
C GLU A 31 -4.09 -15.25 -16.92
N ASN A 32 -4.91 -14.66 -17.79
CA ASN A 32 -6.27 -14.23 -17.43
C ASN A 32 -6.28 -13.20 -16.27
N GLY A 33 -5.29 -12.31 -16.23
CA GLY A 33 -5.18 -11.28 -15.22
C GLY A 33 -6.33 -10.27 -15.25
N MET A 34 -6.63 -9.67 -14.12
CA MET A 34 -7.68 -8.67 -13.97
C MET A 34 -7.14 -7.39 -13.34
N VAL A 35 -7.57 -6.25 -13.85
CA VAL A 35 -7.27 -4.92 -13.29
C VAL A 35 -8.47 -4.44 -12.50
N PHE A 36 -8.27 -4.07 -11.24
CA PHE A 36 -9.32 -3.61 -10.34
C PHE A 36 -9.58 -2.12 -10.50
N VAL A 37 -10.66 -1.63 -9.87
CA VAL A 37 -10.99 -0.19 -9.87
C VAL A 37 -9.89 0.67 -9.25
N CYS A 38 -9.05 0.10 -8.40
CA CYS A 38 -7.85 0.74 -7.88
C CYS A 38 -6.67 0.75 -8.87
N GLY A 39 -6.87 0.38 -10.13
CA GLY A 39 -5.80 0.34 -11.12
C GLY A 39 -4.80 -0.81 -10.95
N HIS A 40 -4.64 -1.38 -9.75
CA HIS A 40 -3.79 -2.55 -9.54
C HIS A 40 -4.35 -3.78 -10.26
N GLY A 41 -3.45 -4.53 -10.90
CA GLY A 41 -3.74 -5.74 -11.62
C GLY A 41 -3.16 -6.98 -10.95
N TYR A 42 -3.91 -8.08 -11.00
CA TYR A 42 -3.49 -9.35 -10.42
C TYR A 42 -3.87 -10.52 -11.33
N HIS A 43 -3.04 -11.56 -11.36
CA HIS A 43 -3.50 -12.88 -11.81
C HIS A 43 -4.56 -13.42 -10.85
N ASN A 44 -5.47 -14.26 -11.34
CA ASN A 44 -6.49 -14.88 -10.49
C ASN A 44 -5.88 -15.63 -9.30
N ASN A 45 -4.77 -16.33 -9.52
CA ASN A 45 -4.09 -17.09 -8.47
C ASN A 45 -3.25 -16.21 -7.53
N CYS A 46 -2.86 -15.01 -7.97
CA CYS A 46 -2.16 -14.04 -7.13
C CYS A 46 -3.12 -13.19 -6.29
N TYR A 47 -4.39 -13.11 -6.70
CA TYR A 47 -5.37 -12.29 -6.01
C TYR A 47 -5.96 -13.02 -4.79
N ASN A 48 -5.65 -12.50 -3.60
CA ASN A 48 -6.12 -13.07 -2.33
C ASN A 48 -7.43 -12.41 -1.83
N GLY A 49 -8.32 -12.00 -2.73
CA GLY A 49 -9.63 -11.41 -2.39
C GLY A 49 -9.62 -9.91 -2.06
N LYS A 50 -8.45 -9.25 -2.08
CA LYS A 50 -8.28 -7.80 -1.85
C LYS A 50 -6.96 -7.29 -2.43
N CYS A 51 -6.91 -6.00 -2.78
CA CYS A 51 -5.65 -5.34 -3.14
C CYS A 51 -4.85 -5.05 -1.87
N LYS A 52 -3.63 -5.60 -1.78
CA LYS A 52 -2.77 -5.48 -0.58
C LYS A 52 -2.36 -4.02 -0.32
N TYR A 53 -2.02 -3.28 -1.37
CA TYR A 53 -1.56 -1.89 -1.28
C TYR A 53 -2.67 -0.95 -0.81
N CYS A 54 -3.86 -1.05 -1.42
CA CYS A 54 -5.00 -0.26 -0.97
C CYS A 54 -5.44 -0.63 0.44
N GLU A 55 -5.43 -1.93 0.79
CA GLU A 55 -5.78 -2.34 2.15
C GLU A 55 -4.85 -1.72 3.19
N GLU A 56 -3.54 -1.73 2.93
CA GLU A 56 -2.55 -1.13 3.82
C GLU A 56 -2.76 0.38 3.95
N PHE A 57 -2.89 1.08 2.82
CA PHE A 57 -3.20 2.51 2.79
C PHE A 57 -4.45 2.84 3.61
N TYR A 58 -5.55 2.10 3.43
CA TYR A 58 -6.77 2.34 4.20
C TYR A 58 -6.57 2.07 5.69
N LYS A 59 -5.86 1.00 6.07
CA LYS A 59 -5.58 0.71 7.49
C LYS A 59 -4.76 1.83 8.14
N LYS A 60 -3.70 2.29 7.48
CA LYS A 60 -2.85 3.40 7.95
C LYS A 60 -3.66 4.69 8.04
N GLY A 61 -4.40 5.05 6.99
CA GLY A 61 -5.23 6.24 6.94
C GLY A 61 -6.33 6.26 8.02
N ILE A 62 -7.02 5.14 8.24
CA ILE A 62 -8.03 5.02 9.32
C ILE A 62 -7.37 5.24 10.68
N PHE A 63 -6.24 4.60 10.96
CA PHE A 63 -5.55 4.76 12.23
C PHE A 63 -5.10 6.20 12.46
N LYS A 64 -4.45 6.81 11.46
CA LYS A 64 -4.01 8.22 11.48
C LYS A 64 -5.18 9.17 11.76
N ASN A 65 -6.29 9.00 11.04
CA ASN A 65 -7.48 9.84 11.18
C ASN A 65 -8.14 9.67 12.55
N VAL A 66 -8.25 8.45 13.06
CA VAL A 66 -8.80 8.20 14.41
C VAL A 66 -7.91 8.81 15.48
N GLN A 67 -6.59 8.71 15.38
CA GLN A 67 -5.68 9.34 16.34
C GLN A 67 -5.81 10.87 16.32
N LYS A 68 -5.81 11.49 15.14
CA LYS A 68 -6.05 12.94 15.00
C LYS A 68 -7.38 13.36 15.62
N PHE A 69 -8.44 12.58 15.40
CA PHE A 69 -9.76 12.86 15.97
C PHE A 69 -9.75 12.77 17.51
N LEU A 70 -9.15 11.72 18.07
CA LEU A 70 -9.03 11.55 19.53
C LEU A 70 -8.17 12.64 20.17
N THR A 71 -7.11 13.09 19.50
CA THR A 71 -6.28 14.22 19.95
C THR A 71 -7.09 15.50 20.03
N ARG A 72 -7.93 15.79 19.02
CA ARG A 72 -8.83 16.94 19.03
C ARG A 72 -9.87 16.88 20.14
N ILE A 73 -10.50 15.72 20.38
CA ILE A 73 -11.46 15.57 21.50
C ILE A 73 -10.81 15.85 22.86
N LYS A 74 -9.53 15.47 23.03
CA LYS A 74 -8.80 15.67 24.29
C LYS A 74 -8.30 17.10 24.48
N LYS A 75 -8.20 17.87 23.40
CA LYS A 75 -7.77 19.27 23.43
C LYS A 75 -8.89 20.09 24.08
N GLU A 76 -8.60 20.76 25.19
CA GLU A 76 -9.60 21.58 25.91
C GLU A 76 -10.06 22.80 25.09
N ALA A 77 -9.26 23.23 24.11
CA ALA A 77 -9.57 24.33 23.22
C ALA A 77 -10.31 23.82 21.97
N ASP A 78 -11.52 24.34 21.73
CA ASP A 78 -12.35 24.06 20.56
C ASP A 78 -11.91 24.87 19.32
N THR A 79 -10.60 24.91 19.08
CA THR A 79 -9.99 25.65 17.97
C THR A 79 -9.15 24.69 17.13
N LEU A 80 -9.49 24.57 15.85
CA LEU A 80 -8.67 23.86 14.87
C LEU A 80 -7.36 24.61 14.67
N THR A 81 -6.23 23.90 14.80
CA THR A 81 -4.90 24.40 14.40
C THR A 81 -4.51 23.86 13.04
N GLU A 82 -3.53 24.47 12.38
CA GLU A 82 -2.98 23.96 11.10
C GLU A 82 -2.54 22.50 11.23
N GLU A 83 -1.98 22.10 12.38
CA GLU A 83 -1.59 20.71 12.70
C GLU A 83 -2.79 19.73 12.70
N ASP A 84 -4.00 20.21 13.00
CA ASP A 84 -5.22 19.42 12.95
C ASP A 84 -5.69 19.17 11.50
N LEU A 85 -5.22 20.01 10.56
CA LEU A 85 -5.52 20.01 9.13
C LEU A 85 -4.40 19.39 8.29
N ASP A 86 -3.17 19.33 8.83
CA ASP A 86 -1.99 18.93 8.08
C ASP A 86 -1.98 17.41 7.85
N ASP A 87 -2.28 16.99 6.62
CA ASP A 87 -2.07 15.62 6.15
C ASP A 87 -0.66 15.51 5.58
N ASP A 88 0.35 15.49 6.47
CA ASP A 88 1.72 15.09 6.08
C ASP A 88 1.64 13.69 5.49
N ASP A 89 1.58 13.64 4.16
CA ASP A 89 1.31 12.50 3.29
C ASP A 89 2.62 11.77 2.95
N ASP A 90 3.58 11.77 3.89
CA ASP A 90 4.79 10.99 3.76
C ASP A 90 4.44 9.52 4.08
N ASP A 91 3.79 8.89 3.10
CA ASP A 91 3.54 7.45 3.01
C ASP A 91 4.88 6.77 2.69
N GLU A 92 5.87 6.95 3.58
CA GLU A 92 7.10 6.19 3.58
C GLU A 92 6.73 4.77 4.01
N GLU A 93 6.24 3.99 3.04
CA GLU A 93 6.06 2.56 3.22
C GLU A 93 7.43 1.96 3.51
N ASN A 94 7.68 1.65 4.79
CA ASN A 94 8.86 0.93 5.24
C ASN A 94 8.92 -0.39 4.47
N VAL A 95 9.77 -0.44 3.43
CA VAL A 95 10.07 -1.65 2.68
C VAL A 95 10.89 -2.53 3.61
N GLU A 96 10.22 -3.31 4.44
CA GLU A 96 10.83 -4.49 5.05
C GLU A 96 11.08 -5.47 3.89
N GLU A 97 12.21 -5.29 3.21
CA GLU A 97 12.80 -6.34 2.38
C GLU A 97 12.96 -7.55 3.29
N GLU A 98 12.15 -8.59 3.07
CA GLU A 98 12.43 -9.91 3.59
C GLU A 98 13.80 -10.31 3.03
N ALA A 99 14.84 -10.11 3.84
CA ALA A 99 16.18 -10.55 3.52
C ALA A 99 16.14 -12.09 3.40
N GLU A 100 16.11 -12.59 2.16
CA GLU A 100 16.42 -13.98 1.86
C GLU A 100 17.78 -14.28 2.48
N LYS A 101 17.76 -15.05 3.56
CA LYS A 101 18.96 -15.58 4.18
C LYS A 101 19.59 -16.56 3.17
N VAL A 102 20.53 -16.06 2.37
CA VAL A 102 21.38 -16.90 1.53
C VAL A 102 22.13 -17.85 2.47
N GLU A 103 21.78 -19.13 2.44
CA GLU A 103 22.58 -20.15 3.12
C GLU A 103 23.93 -20.26 2.43
N GLU A 104 25.00 -19.96 3.17
CA GLU A 104 26.37 -20.24 2.73
C GLU A 104 26.52 -21.74 2.50
N VAL A 105 26.62 -22.15 1.24
CA VAL A 105 27.03 -23.51 0.87
C VAL A 105 28.56 -23.57 0.97
N ASP A 106 29.05 -24.14 2.08
CA ASP A 106 30.44 -24.53 2.28
C ASP A 106 30.83 -25.63 1.28
N ILE A 107 31.51 -25.24 0.20
CA ILE A 107 32.20 -26.18 -0.69
C ILE A 107 33.62 -26.42 -0.21
N SER A 108 33.73 -27.11 0.93
CA SER A 108 34.93 -27.82 1.33
C SER A 108 34.66 -29.32 1.32
N SER A 109 34.88 -29.95 0.16
CA SER A 109 35.22 -31.37 0.06
C SER A 109 35.84 -31.71 -1.29
N LYS A 110 37.18 -31.72 -1.29
CA LYS A 110 38.11 -32.63 -1.98
C LYS A 110 37.73 -33.15 -3.37
N LEU A 111 38.55 -32.76 -4.35
CA LEU A 111 39.37 -33.69 -5.14
C LEU A 111 40.65 -33.02 -5.60
#